data_AF-A0A0E3ZRY4-F1
#
_entry.id   AF-A0A0E3ZRY4-F1
#
_cell.length_a   1.000
_cell.length_b   1.000
_cell.length_c   1.000
_cell.angle_alpha   90.00
_cell.angle_beta   90.00
_cell.angle_gamma   90.00
#
_symmetry.space_group_name_H-M   'P 1'
#
loop_
_entity.id
_entity.type
_entity.pdbx_description
1 polymer ?
#
loop_
_entity_poly.entity_id
_entity_poly.type
_entity_poly.pdbx_seq_one_letter_code
_entity_poly.pdbx_strand_id
1 'polypeptide(L)'
;MKNYSLLVYLSIILLNSCKHDEPNLDAGQAVSGTFTAKSTESFGESKLYPINGKTITLQIERVSADTVRVRVQAPANGFYSPAKDTTYAKAYVLTKPQGYYISLEPPVHPGTAENQITVSSGSALYTFIPPSYTLGAVTTVFTKAN
;
A
#
# COMPACT_ATOMS: atom_id res chain seq x y z
N MET A 1 -18.96 50.96 -44.34
CA MET A 1 -19.47 51.59 -43.10
C MET A 1 -20.59 50.72 -42.54
N LYS A 2 -20.36 50.06 -41.41
CA LYS A 2 -21.40 49.42 -40.58
C LYS A 2 -20.98 49.60 -39.12
N ASN A 3 -21.81 50.34 -38.39
CA ASN A 3 -21.78 50.49 -36.94
C ASN A 3 -22.22 49.15 -36.30
N TYR A 4 -21.70 48.79 -35.13
CA TYR A 4 -22.36 49.01 -33.84
C TYR A 4 -21.44 48.52 -32.72
N SER A 5 -21.18 49.45 -31.80
CA SER A 5 -20.36 49.29 -30.61
C SER A 5 -21.26 48.93 -29.43
N LEU A 6 -20.67 48.20 -28.49
CA LEU A 6 -20.93 48.23 -27.04
C LEU A 6 -22.12 47.43 -26.45
N LEU A 7 -21.68 46.49 -25.60
CA LEU A 7 -22.17 46.17 -24.25
C LEU A 7 -23.27 45.10 -24.06
N VAL A 8 -22.86 44.15 -23.19
CA VAL A 8 -23.52 43.79 -21.93
C VAL A 8 -24.18 42.41 -21.88
N TYR A 9 -23.46 41.56 -21.13
CA TYR A 9 -23.93 40.71 -20.05
C TYR A 9 -24.29 39.25 -20.35
N LEU A 10 -23.79 38.44 -19.42
CA LEU A 10 -24.41 37.20 -18.97
C LEU A 10 -24.43 36.05 -19.97
N SER A 11 -23.25 35.49 -20.20
CA SER A 11 -23.16 34.04 -20.27
C SER A 11 -22.15 33.57 -19.24
N ILE A 12 -22.50 33.84 -17.98
CA ILE A 12 -22.10 33.04 -16.82
C ILE A 12 -22.65 31.62 -17.08
N ILE A 13 -21.99 30.86 -17.94
CA ILE A 13 -22.09 29.41 -17.89
C ILE A 13 -20.94 29.01 -17.00
N LEU A 14 -21.29 28.98 -15.73
CA LEU A 14 -20.70 28.15 -14.69
C LEU A 14 -20.06 26.92 -15.35
N LEU A 15 -18.74 26.98 -15.54
CA LEU A 15 -17.92 25.79 -15.39
C LEU A 15 -18.21 25.37 -13.96
N ASN A 16 -19.25 24.55 -13.80
CA ASN A 16 -19.39 23.65 -12.68
C ASN A 16 -18.06 22.95 -12.61
N SER A 17 -17.21 23.46 -11.71
CA SER A 17 -16.10 22.74 -11.15
C SER A 17 -16.76 21.49 -10.62
N CYS A 18 -16.73 20.41 -11.41
CA CYS A 18 -16.84 19.06 -10.91
C CYS A 18 -15.64 18.90 -9.98
N LYS A 19 -15.74 19.48 -8.78
CA LYS A 19 -15.20 18.84 -7.60
C LYS A 19 -15.98 17.55 -7.54
N HIS A 20 -15.44 16.53 -8.21
CA HIS A 20 -15.81 15.17 -7.88
C HIS A 20 -15.55 15.13 -6.37
N ASP A 21 -16.63 15.02 -5.59
CA ASP A 21 -16.51 14.62 -4.20
C ASP A 21 -15.84 13.25 -4.27
N GLU A 22 -14.51 13.21 -4.20
CA GLU A 22 -13.80 11.98 -3.95
C GLU A 22 -14.42 11.45 -2.66
N PRO A 23 -14.90 10.20 -2.64
CA PRO A 23 -15.45 9.65 -1.43
C PRO A 23 -14.43 9.87 -0.32
N ASN A 24 -14.85 10.53 0.77
CA ASN A 24 -14.02 10.75 1.94
C ASN A 24 -13.81 9.40 2.63
N LEU A 25 -12.90 8.60 2.07
CA LEU A 25 -12.58 7.27 2.55
C LEU A 25 -11.78 7.42 3.85
N ASP A 26 -12.18 6.68 4.89
CA ASP A 26 -11.32 6.54 6.05
C ASP A 26 -10.04 5.76 5.71
N ALA A 27 -9.03 5.86 6.58
CA ALA A 27 -7.72 5.27 6.34
C ALA A 27 -7.81 3.75 6.10
N GLY A 28 -8.67 3.04 6.86
CA GLY A 28 -8.94 1.63 6.67
C GLY A 28 -9.57 1.31 5.31
N GLN A 29 -10.52 2.13 4.84
CA GLN A 29 -11.09 2.01 3.49
C GLN A 29 -10.03 2.26 2.40
N ALA A 30 -9.22 3.30 2.56
CA ALA A 30 -8.23 3.73 1.56
C ALA A 30 -7.18 2.64 1.27
N VAL A 31 -6.75 1.89 2.29
CA VAL A 31 -5.73 0.83 2.16
C VAL A 31 -6.31 -0.54 1.82
N SER A 32 -7.63 -0.72 1.91
CA SER A 32 -8.25 -2.02 1.70
C SER A 32 -8.13 -2.51 0.25
N GLY A 33 -7.92 -3.82 0.10
CA GLY A 33 -7.84 -4.48 -1.19
C GLY A 33 -7.00 -5.74 -1.19
N THR A 34 -6.94 -6.37 -2.37
CA THR A 34 -6.03 -7.48 -2.65
C THR A 34 -4.90 -6.96 -3.52
N PHE A 35 -3.67 -7.33 -3.20
CA PHE A 35 -2.49 -6.94 -3.93
C PHE A 35 -1.66 -8.18 -4.26
N THR A 36 -1.02 -8.18 -5.43
CA THR A 36 -0.15 -9.26 -5.89
C THR A 36 1.28 -8.77 -6.02
N ALA A 37 2.24 -9.56 -5.56
CA ALA A 37 3.65 -9.21 -5.66
C ALA A 37 4.10 -9.10 -7.12
N LYS A 38 4.81 -8.02 -7.43
CA LYS A 38 5.42 -7.73 -8.73
C LYS A 38 6.92 -8.02 -8.72
N SER A 39 7.59 -7.65 -7.65
CA SER A 39 9.03 -7.82 -7.48
C SER A 39 9.42 -7.91 -6.01
N THR A 40 10.62 -8.42 -5.78
CA THR A 40 11.24 -8.51 -4.46
C THR A 40 12.67 -8.04 -4.56
N GLU A 41 13.06 -7.17 -3.65
CA GLU A 41 14.40 -6.64 -3.54
C GLU A 41 14.99 -7.05 -2.18
N SER A 42 16.25 -7.45 -2.19
CA SER A 42 17.00 -7.81 -0.99
C SER A 42 18.11 -6.78 -0.79
N PHE A 43 18.30 -6.30 0.45
CA PHE A 43 19.43 -5.44 0.80
C PHE A 43 20.32 -6.14 1.85
N GLY A 44 21.65 -5.95 1.79
CA GLY A 44 22.65 -6.63 2.64
C GLY A 44 23.35 -7.84 1.98
N GLU A 45 24.01 -8.70 2.76
CA GLU A 45 24.49 -10.05 2.33
C GLU A 45 23.33 -11.04 2.13
N SER A 46 22.32 -10.58 1.41
CA SER A 46 21.04 -11.21 1.27
C SER A 46 21.02 -11.91 -0.08
N LYS A 47 20.80 -13.23 -0.09
CA LYS A 47 20.61 -13.97 -1.34
C LYS A 47 19.39 -13.38 -2.08
N LEU A 48 19.47 -13.34 -3.42
CA LEU A 48 18.34 -12.98 -4.27
C LEU A 48 17.14 -13.87 -3.91
N TYR A 49 15.97 -13.26 -3.70
CA TYR A 49 14.72 -13.93 -3.40
C TYR A 49 13.96 -14.24 -4.70
N PRO A 50 13.89 -15.49 -5.17
CA PRO A 50 13.07 -15.78 -6.32
C PRO A 50 11.65 -16.17 -5.88
N ILE A 51 10.69 -15.36 -6.31
CA ILE A 51 9.30 -15.77 -6.47
C ILE A 51 9.24 -16.66 -7.71
N ASN A 52 9.61 -17.94 -7.57
CA ASN A 52 9.75 -18.96 -8.64
C ASN A 52 8.47 -19.18 -9.49
N GLY A 53 8.03 -18.19 -10.24
CA GLY A 53 6.73 -18.18 -10.93
C GLY A 53 5.52 -18.27 -10.00
N LYS A 54 5.71 -18.12 -8.69
CA LYS A 54 4.65 -18.23 -7.68
C LYS A 54 4.16 -16.84 -7.28
N THR A 55 2.86 -16.70 -7.04
CA THR A 55 2.26 -15.43 -6.62
C THR A 55 2.25 -15.30 -5.10
N ILE A 56 2.71 -14.15 -4.60
CA ILE A 56 2.45 -13.73 -3.21
C ILE A 56 1.27 -12.77 -3.24
N THR A 57 0.32 -12.99 -2.34
CA THR A 57 -0.88 -12.16 -2.23
C THR A 57 -0.89 -11.47 -0.88
N LEU A 58 -1.13 -10.17 -0.89
CA LEU A 58 -1.38 -9.36 0.30
C LEU A 58 -2.86 -8.96 0.28
N GLN A 59 -3.60 -9.33 1.32
CA GLN A 59 -5.00 -8.94 1.49
C GLN A 59 -5.10 -8.02 2.70
N ILE A 60 -5.68 -6.84 2.50
CA ILE A 60 -5.93 -5.84 3.54
C ILE A 60 -7.44 -5.64 3.62
N GLU A 61 -8.02 -5.99 4.76
CA GLU A 61 -9.46 -5.90 5.03
C GLU A 61 -9.70 -4.86 6.13
N ARG A 62 -10.59 -3.90 5.87
CA ARG A 62 -11.02 -2.92 6.86
C ARG A 62 -11.70 -3.59 8.05
N VAL A 63 -11.27 -3.25 9.26
CA VAL A 63 -11.96 -3.61 10.52
C VAL A 63 -12.65 -2.38 11.11
N SER A 64 -11.99 -1.23 11.12
CA SER A 64 -12.53 0.08 11.54
C SER A 64 -11.90 1.21 10.69
N ALA A 65 -12.13 2.47 11.07
CA ALA A 65 -11.57 3.64 10.37
C ALA A 65 -10.03 3.67 10.30
N ASP A 66 -9.35 3.11 11.30
CA ASP A 66 -7.90 3.15 11.49
C ASP A 66 -7.30 1.76 11.74
N THR A 67 -8.11 0.70 11.66
CA THR A 67 -7.69 -0.66 11.95
C THR A 67 -8.03 -1.58 10.79
N VAL A 68 -7.08 -2.43 10.43
CA VAL A 68 -7.22 -3.43 9.35
C VAL A 68 -6.79 -4.82 9.83
N ARG A 69 -7.27 -5.83 9.13
CA ARG A 69 -6.74 -7.19 9.15
C ARG A 69 -5.86 -7.35 7.92
N VAL A 70 -4.65 -7.89 8.12
CA VAL A 70 -3.71 -8.13 7.03
C VAL A 70 -3.45 -9.62 6.91
N ARG A 71 -3.58 -10.16 5.70
CA ARG A 71 -3.19 -11.53 5.39
C ARG A 71 -2.12 -11.52 4.30
N VAL A 72 -0.99 -12.13 4.60
CA VAL A 72 0.07 -12.38 3.61
C VAL A 72 0.03 -13.86 3.27
N GLN A 73 -0.30 -14.17 2.03
CA GLN A 73 -0.30 -15.52 1.50
C GLN A 73 0.92 -15.69 0.62
N ALA A 74 1.83 -16.56 1.01
CA ALA A 74 2.96 -16.92 0.18
C ALA A 74 3.20 -18.43 0.26
N PRO A 75 3.43 -19.08 -0.89
CA PRO A 75 3.77 -20.48 -0.88
C PRO A 75 5.14 -20.68 -0.22
N ALA A 76 5.28 -21.75 0.55
CA ALA A 76 6.57 -22.16 1.08
C ALA A 76 7.57 -22.30 -0.08
N ASN A 77 8.70 -21.58 0.02
CA ASN A 77 9.81 -21.66 -0.93
C ASN A 77 11.15 -21.96 -0.23
N GLY A 78 11.09 -22.66 0.91
CA GLY A 78 12.24 -22.91 1.76
C GLY A 78 12.49 -21.74 2.72
N PHE A 79 13.73 -21.25 2.77
CA PHE A 79 14.26 -20.34 3.79
C PHE A 79 13.70 -18.91 3.77
N TYR A 80 12.96 -18.54 2.73
CA TYR A 80 12.98 -17.16 2.26
C TYR A 80 11.59 -16.51 2.20
N SER A 81 10.50 -17.25 2.35
CA SER A 81 9.16 -16.69 2.14
C SER A 81 8.81 -15.65 3.22
N PRO A 82 8.40 -14.41 2.85
CA PRO A 82 7.81 -13.43 3.77
C PRO A 82 6.64 -13.97 4.56
N ALA A 83 6.05 -15.07 4.09
CA ALA A 83 4.91 -15.65 4.73
C ALA A 83 4.95 -17.17 4.54
N LYS A 84 5.18 -17.89 5.63
CA LYS A 84 4.17 -18.89 5.97
C LYS A 84 2.84 -18.12 6.00
N ASP A 85 1.76 -18.63 5.41
CA ASP A 85 0.45 -17.95 5.43
C ASP A 85 0.20 -17.31 6.80
N THR A 86 0.29 -15.97 6.85
CA THR A 86 0.30 -15.20 8.10
C THR A 86 -0.86 -14.25 8.08
N THR A 87 -1.53 -14.15 9.22
CA THR A 87 -2.67 -13.25 9.42
C THR A 87 -2.42 -12.39 10.65
N TYR A 88 -2.37 -11.08 10.43
CA TYR A 88 -2.37 -10.06 11.47
C TYR A 88 -3.82 -9.64 11.68
N ALA A 89 -4.44 -10.15 12.75
CA ALA A 89 -5.86 -9.92 13.04
C ALA A 89 -6.17 -8.44 13.32
N LYS A 90 -5.18 -7.68 13.79
CA LYS A 90 -5.30 -6.28 14.14
C LYS A 90 -4.00 -5.53 13.84
N ALA A 91 -4.03 -4.67 12.84
CA ALA A 91 -2.95 -3.75 12.50
C ALA A 91 -3.50 -2.34 12.37
N TYR A 92 -2.76 -1.35 12.90
CA TYR A 92 -3.18 0.05 12.89
C TYR A 92 -2.65 0.77 11.65
N VAL A 93 -3.48 1.64 11.09
CA VAL A 93 -3.17 2.48 9.93
C VAL A 93 -2.81 3.88 10.40
N LEU A 94 -1.60 4.31 10.10
CA LEU A 94 -1.12 5.66 10.31
C LEU A 94 -1.08 6.43 8.99
N THR A 95 -1.84 7.52 8.91
CA THR A 95 -1.83 8.43 7.76
C THR A 95 -0.63 9.38 7.86
N LYS A 96 0.14 9.50 6.78
CA LYS A 96 1.21 10.49 6.62
C LYS A 96 1.08 11.22 5.27
N PRO A 97 1.75 12.37 5.07
CA PRO A 97 1.66 13.12 3.80
C PRO A 97 2.02 12.31 2.55
N GLN A 98 2.91 11.32 2.71
CA GLN A 98 3.42 10.48 1.64
C GLN A 98 2.67 9.15 1.44
N GLY A 99 1.64 8.86 2.25
CA GLY A 99 0.83 7.64 2.13
C GLY A 99 0.39 7.06 3.47
N TYR A 100 -0.05 5.82 3.45
CA TYR A 100 -0.51 5.08 4.64
C TYR A 100 0.55 4.08 5.10
N TYR A 101 0.68 3.95 6.41
CA TYR A 101 1.62 3.03 7.04
C TYR A 101 0.85 2.06 7.94
N ILE A 102 1.06 0.77 7.76
CA ILE A 102 0.43 -0.29 8.55
C ILE A 102 1.51 -0.99 9.35
N SER A 103 1.42 -0.93 10.68
CA SER A 103 2.33 -1.64 11.57
C SER A 103 1.75 -3.00 11.91
N LEU A 104 2.44 -4.08 11.54
CA LEU A 104 1.97 -5.45 11.73
C LEU A 104 2.36 -5.99 13.11
N GLU A 105 3.62 -5.76 13.49
CA GLU A 105 4.22 -6.14 14.78
C GLU A 105 5.28 -5.09 15.17
N PRO A 106 5.69 -5.02 16.45
CA PRO A 106 6.87 -4.24 16.82
C PRO A 106 8.10 -4.67 16.00
N PRO A 107 8.96 -3.74 15.56
CA PRO A 107 10.20 -4.10 14.87
C PRO A 107 11.15 -4.78 15.86
N VAL A 108 11.97 -5.71 15.36
CA VAL A 108 13.03 -6.35 16.16
C VAL A 108 14.13 -5.34 16.47
N HIS A 109 14.46 -4.49 15.49
CA HIS A 109 15.39 -3.38 15.68
C HIS A 109 14.65 -2.03 15.70
N PRO A 110 14.74 -1.25 16.79
CA PRO A 110 14.11 0.06 16.88
C PRO A 110 14.53 1.00 15.75
N GLY A 111 13.58 1.76 15.21
CA GLY A 111 13.83 2.75 14.15
C GLY A 111 13.92 2.18 12.73
N THR A 112 13.75 0.88 12.56
CA THR A 112 13.67 0.22 11.24
C THR A 112 12.22 0.16 10.73
N ALA A 113 12.06 -0.06 9.42
CA ALA A 113 10.76 -0.29 8.79
C ALA A 113 10.35 -1.78 8.80
N GLU A 114 10.94 -2.58 9.68
CA GLU A 114 10.61 -4.00 9.84
C GLU A 114 9.13 -4.16 10.18
N ASN A 115 8.50 -5.19 9.61
CA ASN A 115 7.10 -5.55 9.88
C ASN A 115 6.12 -4.39 9.58
N GLN A 116 6.48 -3.52 8.64
CA GLN A 116 5.64 -2.41 8.19
C GLN A 116 5.21 -2.61 6.74
N ILE A 117 3.97 -2.23 6.44
CA ILE A 117 3.47 -2.09 5.07
C ILE A 117 3.25 -0.61 4.78
N THR A 118 3.85 -0.11 3.72
CA THR A 118 3.54 1.24 3.19
C THR A 118 2.61 1.09 2.00
N VAL A 119 1.46 1.76 2.02
CA VAL A 119 0.47 1.74 0.94
C VAL A 119 0.37 3.13 0.32
N SER A 120 0.54 3.19 -1.01
CA SER A 120 0.43 4.42 -1.80
C SER A 120 -0.15 4.10 -3.18
N SER A 121 -1.18 4.84 -3.59
CA SER A 121 -1.80 4.84 -4.93
C SER A 121 -1.67 3.53 -5.72
N GLY A 122 -2.42 2.50 -5.30
CA GLY A 122 -2.49 1.21 -6.00
C GLY A 122 -1.27 0.31 -5.82
N SER A 123 -0.31 0.67 -4.97
CA SER A 123 0.86 -0.14 -4.63
C SER A 123 1.01 -0.31 -3.12
N ALA A 124 1.64 -1.40 -2.72
CA ALA A 124 2.04 -1.63 -1.34
C ALA A 124 3.48 -2.14 -1.28
N LEU A 125 4.23 -1.71 -0.28
CA LEU A 125 5.59 -2.15 0.02
C LEU A 125 5.57 -2.85 1.36
N TYR A 126 6.02 -4.09 1.42
CA TYR A 126 6.15 -4.83 2.66
C TYR A 126 7.61 -5.18 2.91
N THR A 127 8.15 -4.74 4.04
CA THR A 127 9.51 -5.05 4.47
C THR A 127 9.46 -6.00 5.65
N PHE A 128 10.15 -7.13 5.56
CA PHE A 128 10.24 -8.12 6.62
C PHE A 128 11.69 -8.58 6.84
N ILE A 129 11.98 -9.00 8.08
CA ILE A 129 13.23 -9.68 8.42
C ILE A 129 12.90 -11.14 8.74
N PRO A 130 13.49 -12.11 8.02
CA PRO A 130 13.31 -13.52 8.35
C PRO A 130 13.82 -13.83 9.77
N PRO A 131 13.11 -14.62 10.60
CA PRO A 131 13.47 -14.92 12.00
C PRO A 131 14.85 -15.56 12.23
N SER A 132 15.54 -15.98 11.17
CA SER A 132 16.89 -16.60 11.21
C SER A 132 17.97 -15.76 10.53
N TYR A 133 17.68 -14.50 10.19
CA TYR A 133 18.60 -13.58 9.52
C TYR A 133 18.88 -12.37 10.40
N THR A 134 20.15 -12.16 10.74
CA THR A 134 20.61 -11.00 11.54
C THR A 134 21.19 -9.87 10.67
N LEU A 135 21.29 -10.05 9.34
CA LEU A 135 22.07 -9.18 8.46
C LEU A 135 21.32 -8.63 7.23
N GLY A 136 20.00 -8.77 7.15
CA GLY A 136 19.27 -8.27 5.99
C GLY A 136 17.75 -8.28 6.10
N ALA A 137 17.11 -7.48 5.25
CA ALA A 137 15.66 -7.40 5.09
C ALA A 137 15.28 -7.67 3.63
N VAL A 138 14.05 -8.16 3.44
CA VAL A 138 13.47 -8.37 2.12
C VAL A 138 12.28 -7.43 1.97
N THR A 139 12.27 -6.69 0.87
CA THR A 139 11.19 -5.78 0.50
C THR A 139 10.42 -6.39 -0.66
N THR A 140 9.11 -6.55 -0.50
CA THR A 140 8.21 -7.00 -1.55
C THR A 140 7.36 -5.84 -2.03
N VAL A 141 7.36 -5.61 -3.35
CA VAL A 141 6.50 -4.63 -4.01
C VAL A 141 5.25 -5.33 -4.51
N PHE A 142 4.11 -4.84 -4.09
CA PHE A 142 2.80 -5.33 -4.49
C PHE A 142 2.06 -4.28 -5.32
N THR A 143 1.23 -4.75 -6.25
CA THR A 143 0.29 -3.92 -7.02
C THR A 143 -1.13 -4.38 -6.71
N LYS A 144 -2.04 -3.42 -6.51
CA LYS A 144 -3.45 -3.69 -6.24
C LYS A 144 -4.05 -4.42 -7.44
N ALA A 145 -4.74 -5.52 -7.19
CA ALA A 145 -5.50 -6.21 -8.21
C ALA A 145 -6.66 -5.30 -8.66
N ASN A 146 -6.89 -5.24 -9.97
CA ASN A 146 -8.00 -4.49 -10.57
C ASN A 146 -9.35 -5.12 -10.24
#